data_AF-A0A0S7YDB5-F1
#
_entry.id   AF-A0A0S7YDB5-F1
#
_cell.length_a   1.000
_cell.length_b   1.000
_cell.length_c   1.000
_cell.angle_alpha   90.00
_cell.angle_beta   90.00
_cell.angle_gamma   90.00
#
_symmetry.space_group_name_H-M   'P 1'
#
loop_
_entity.id
_entity.type
_entity.pdbx_description
1 polymer ?
#
loop_
_entity_poly.entity_id
_entity_poly.type
_entity_poly.pdbx_seq_one_letter_code
_entity_poly.pdbx_strand_id
1 'polypeptide(L)'
;MKILVSAAGPKPAKDNVWYVMNLAKKLGAEVIALHISQKEDTARGEETLKIFADAGRDANIKVIKRLKKGDIISNIIETAQEESVNLIIMGATPVKVVAEWISTGVIEKAKVPVIIIPYEFNKTP
;
A
#
# COMPACT_ATOMS: atom_id res chain seq x y z
N MET A 1 5.42 11.28 -11.17
CA MET A 1 4.58 10.08 -11.09
C MET A 1 4.19 9.84 -9.64
N LYS A 2 2.98 9.33 -9.36
CA LYS A 2 2.55 8.97 -8.00
C LYS A 2 2.16 7.50 -7.92
N ILE A 3 2.56 6.83 -6.84
CA ILE A 3 2.23 5.44 -6.57
C ILE A 3 1.41 5.38 -5.28
N LEU A 4 0.28 4.69 -5.30
CA LEU A 4 -0.46 4.33 -4.08
C LEU A 4 0.04 2.99 -3.57
N VAL A 5 0.42 2.89 -2.30
CA VAL A 5 0.64 1.62 -1.62
C VAL A 5 -0.40 1.41 -0.51
N SER A 6 -1.17 0.32 -0.59
CA SER A 6 -2.10 -0.07 0.48
C SER A 6 -1.42 -1.04 1.44
N ALA A 7 -1.45 -0.75 2.74
CA ALA A 7 -0.81 -1.57 3.76
C ALA A 7 -1.79 -2.00 4.86
N ALA A 8 -1.93 -3.32 5.07
CA ALA A 8 -2.86 -3.89 6.05
C ALA A 8 -2.36 -3.84 7.51
N GLY A 9 -1.07 -3.54 7.73
CA GLY A 9 -0.52 -3.42 9.08
C GLY A 9 1.02 -3.37 9.11
N PRO A 10 1.61 -3.24 10.31
CA PRO A 10 3.04 -2.98 10.46
C PRO A 10 3.94 -4.11 9.94
N LYS A 11 3.54 -5.37 10.15
CA LYS A 11 4.34 -6.53 9.69
C LYS A 11 4.44 -6.60 8.15
N PRO A 12 3.33 -6.67 7.39
CA PRO A 12 3.39 -6.61 5.92
C PRO A 12 4.04 -5.33 5.38
N ALA A 13 3.94 -4.21 6.10
CA ALA A 13 4.64 -2.98 5.73
C ALA A 13 6.16 -3.15 5.82
N LYS A 14 6.69 -3.67 6.93
CA LYS A 14 8.13 -3.94 7.09
C LYS A 14 8.65 -4.90 6.02
N ASP A 15 7.88 -5.94 5.71
CA ASP A 15 8.29 -6.97 4.74
C ASP A 15 8.42 -6.40 3.31
N ASN A 16 7.57 -5.44 2.95
CA ASN A 16 7.44 -4.94 1.58
C ASN A 16 8.02 -3.54 1.33
N VAL A 17 8.26 -2.73 2.38
CA VAL A 17 8.55 -1.30 2.25
C VAL A 17 9.74 -1.02 1.32
N TRP A 18 10.83 -1.77 1.43
CA TRP A 18 12.02 -1.55 0.60
C TRP A 18 11.81 -1.90 -0.87
N TYR A 19 10.96 -2.88 -1.15
CA TYR A 19 10.57 -3.17 -2.53
C TYR A 19 9.78 -2.01 -3.14
N VAL A 20 8.82 -1.47 -2.38
CA VAL A 20 8.03 -0.31 -2.78
C VAL A 20 8.92 0.92 -2.99
N MET A 21 9.84 1.20 -2.07
CA MET A 21 10.78 2.31 -2.20
C MET A 21 11.72 2.13 -3.40
N ASN A 22 12.24 0.93 -3.63
CA ASN A 22 13.09 0.67 -4.80
C ASN A 22 12.34 0.88 -6.12
N LEU A 23 11.08 0.44 -6.19
CA LEU A 23 10.24 0.67 -7.36
C LEU A 23 9.95 2.16 -7.56
N ALA A 24 9.59 2.87 -6.48
CA ALA A 24 9.35 4.31 -6.52
C ALA A 24 10.60 5.08 -6.97
N LYS A 25 11.78 4.72 -6.47
CA LYS A 25 13.07 5.30 -6.89
C LYS A 25 13.33 5.11 -8.38
N LYS A 26 13.16 3.89 -8.88
CA LYS A 26 13.37 3.55 -10.31
C LYS A 26 12.40 4.28 -11.24
N LEU A 27 11.19 4.56 -10.76
CA LEU A 27 10.16 5.26 -11.52
C LEU A 27 10.17 6.79 -11.32
N GLY A 28 11.06 7.32 -10.46
CA GLY A 28 11.04 8.74 -10.09
C GLY A 28 9.69 9.17 -9.48
N ALA A 29 9.08 8.29 -8.68
CA ALA A 29 7.73 8.48 -8.16
C ALA A 29 7.72 8.90 -6.69
N GLU A 30 6.74 9.73 -6.33
CA GLU A 30 6.34 9.91 -4.93
C GLU A 30 5.33 8.82 -4.52
N VAL A 31 5.28 8.52 -3.22
CA VAL A 31 4.47 7.44 -2.68
C VAL A 31 3.35 7.99 -1.80
N ILE A 32 2.13 7.55 -2.06
CA ILE A 32 0.98 7.70 -1.16
C ILE A 32 0.88 6.40 -0.36
N ALA A 33 1.17 6.44 0.94
CA ALA A 33 1.00 5.29 1.83
C ALA A 33 -0.40 5.34 2.46
N LEU A 34 -1.20 4.31 2.22
CA LEU A 34 -2.59 4.21 2.67
C LEU A 34 -2.77 3.06 3.65
N HIS A 35 -3.36 3.38 4.81
CA HIS A 35 -3.89 2.40 5.74
C HIS A 35 -5.40 2.64 5.91
N ILE A 36 -6.17 1.56 5.93
CA ILE A 36 -7.63 1.60 6.09
C ILE A 36 -7.99 0.79 7.33
N SER A 37 -8.47 1.48 8.36
CA SER A 37 -8.87 0.86 9.62
C SER A 37 -10.34 0.46 9.55
N GLN A 38 -10.65 -0.82 9.83
CA GLN A 38 -12.03 -1.30 10.00
C GLN A 38 -12.58 -1.11 11.42
N LYS A 39 -11.70 -0.75 12.38
CA LYS A 39 -12.02 -0.51 13.80
C LYS A 39 -11.34 0.78 14.28
N GLU A 40 -11.47 1.12 15.56
CA GLU A 40 -10.78 2.26 16.20
C GLU A 40 -9.28 2.07 16.42
N ASP A 41 -8.63 1.12 15.72
CA ASP A 41 -7.19 0.84 15.84
C ASP A 41 -6.34 1.82 15.02
N THR A 42 -6.43 3.10 15.40
CA THR A 42 -5.69 4.22 14.81
C THR A 42 -4.18 4.08 15.05
N ALA A 43 -3.78 3.56 16.21
CA ALA A 43 -2.39 3.41 16.60
C ALA A 43 -1.62 2.46 15.67
N ARG A 44 -2.21 1.30 15.36
CA ARG A 44 -1.64 0.36 14.39
C ARG A 44 -1.53 0.96 12.99
N GLY A 45 -2.51 1.78 12.59
CA GLY A 45 -2.48 2.49 11.32
C GLY A 45 -1.32 3.49 11.24
N GLU A 46 -1.14 4.31 12.28
CA GLU A 46 -0.03 5.26 12.33
C GLU A 46 1.34 4.56 12.37
N GLU A 47 1.49 3.46 13.11
CA GLU A 47 2.72 2.66 13.07
C GLU A 47 3.01 2.15 11.65
N THR A 48 1.98 1.64 10.97
CA THR A 48 2.09 1.15 9.59
C THR A 48 2.57 2.25 8.65
N LEU A 49 1.96 3.43 8.73
CA LEU A 49 2.29 4.55 7.85
C LEU A 49 3.65 5.16 8.20
N LYS A 50 4.07 5.11 9.47
CA LYS A 50 5.40 5.55 9.91
C LYS A 50 6.51 4.71 9.27
N ILE A 51 6.34 3.41 9.11
CA ILE A 51 7.32 2.54 8.43
C ILE A 51 7.60 3.03 7.01
N PHE A 52 6.56 3.39 6.24
CA PHE A 52 6.73 3.94 4.90
C PHE A 52 7.39 5.33 4.94
N ALA A 53 6.99 6.20 5.87
CA ALA A 53 7.56 7.54 5.99
C ALA A 53 9.06 7.50 6.31
N ASP A 54 9.47 6.65 7.25
CA ASP A 54 10.88 6.49 7.64
C ASP A 54 11.71 5.95 6.46
N ALA A 55 11.24 4.89 5.80
CA ALA A 55 11.93 4.32 4.64
C ALA A 55 11.99 5.30 3.45
N GLY A 56 10.94 6.09 3.23
CA GLY A 56 10.93 7.13 2.22
C GLY A 56 11.98 8.21 2.49
N ARG A 57 12.05 8.69 3.74
CA ARG A 57 13.09 9.63 4.17
C ARG A 57 14.49 9.06 3.92
N ASP A 58 14.74 7.82 4.32
CA ASP A 58 16.04 7.17 4.17
C ASP A 58 16.40 6.95 2.69
N ALA A 59 15.40 6.77 1.81
CA ALA A 59 15.56 6.63 0.36
C ALA A 59 15.53 7.95 -0.43
N ASN A 60 15.33 9.09 0.24
CA ASN A 60 15.06 10.40 -0.38
C ASN A 60 13.85 10.39 -1.35
N ILE A 61 12.76 9.76 -0.92
CA ILE A 61 11.49 9.64 -1.63
C ILE A 61 10.40 10.30 -0.80
N LYS A 62 9.62 11.20 -1.43
CA LYS A 62 8.48 11.83 -0.76
C LYS A 62 7.38 10.80 -0.50
N VAL A 63 6.99 10.68 0.76
CA VAL A 63 5.90 9.81 1.21
C VAL A 63 4.80 10.64 1.85
N ILE A 64 3.57 10.48 1.37
CA ILE A 64 2.37 11.11 1.90
C ILE A 64 1.53 10.05 2.62
N LYS A 65 1.27 10.24 3.91
CA LYS A 65 0.47 9.33 4.72
C LYS A 65 -1.03 9.59 4.52
N ARG A 66 -1.82 8.52 4.42
CA ARG A 66 -3.29 8.53 4.40
C ARG A 66 -3.82 7.45 5.34
N LEU A 67 -4.57 7.86 6.34
CA LEU A 67 -5.30 6.98 7.25
C LEU A 67 -6.79 7.18 6.99
N LYS A 68 -7.47 6.14 6.49
CA LYS A 68 -8.91 6.17 6.24
C LYS A 68 -9.63 5.09 7.05
N LYS A 69 -10.96 5.17 7.12
CA LYS A 69 -11.83 4.19 7.79
C LYS A 69 -12.92 3.70 6.85
N GLY A 70 -13.38 2.47 7.07
CA GLY A 70 -14.51 1.88 6.33
C GLY A 70 -14.07 0.83 5.31
N ASP A 71 -14.78 0.77 4.18
CA ASP A 71 -14.60 -0.28 3.16
C ASP A 71 -13.22 -0.21 2.51
N ILE A 72 -12.54 -1.35 2.38
CA ILE A 72 -11.16 -1.40 1.90
C ILE A 72 -11.10 -1.03 0.41
N ILE A 73 -11.95 -1.64 -0.41
CA ILE A 73 -11.85 -1.53 -1.86
C ILE A 73 -12.20 -0.10 -2.28
N SER A 74 -13.33 0.44 -1.79
CA SER A 74 -13.76 1.80 -2.08
C SER A 74 -12.71 2.83 -1.67
N ASN A 75 -12.17 2.73 -0.45
CA ASN A 75 -11.14 3.66 0.01
C ASN A 75 -9.85 3.60 -0.82
N ILE A 76 -9.43 2.43 -1.32
CA ILE A 76 -8.27 2.32 -2.22
C ILE A 76 -8.57 3.04 -3.54
N ILE A 77 -9.72 2.76 -4.15
CA ILE A 77 -10.10 3.33 -5.45
C ILE A 77 -10.31 4.85 -5.35
N GLU A 78 -11.01 5.33 -4.32
CA GLU A 78 -11.24 6.75 -4.07
C GLU A 78 -9.92 7.47 -3.82
N THR A 79 -9.04 6.93 -2.96
CA THR A 79 -7.72 7.55 -2.72
C THR A 79 -6.88 7.60 -3.99
N ALA A 80 -6.92 6.54 -4.82
CA ALA A 80 -6.21 6.52 -6.10
C ALA A 80 -6.70 7.64 -7.04
N GLN A 81 -8.01 7.91 -7.06
CA GLN A 81 -8.61 8.97 -7.87
C GLN A 81 -8.31 10.37 -7.29
N GLU A 82 -8.58 10.58 -6.00
CA GLU A 82 -8.35 11.84 -5.28
C GLU A 82 -6.90 12.31 -5.41
N GLU A 83 -5.94 11.39 -5.26
CA GLU A 83 -4.52 11.70 -5.33
C GLU A 83 -3.97 11.69 -6.76
N SER A 84 -4.78 11.30 -7.75
CA SER A 84 -4.39 11.15 -9.15
C SER A 84 -3.17 10.23 -9.32
N VAL A 85 -3.21 9.06 -8.69
CA VAL A 85 -2.10 8.10 -8.74
C VAL A 85 -2.01 7.42 -10.10
N ASN A 86 -0.80 6.97 -10.47
CA ASN A 86 -0.53 6.33 -11.75
C ASN A 86 -0.38 4.81 -11.64
N LEU A 87 -0.23 4.30 -10.42
CA LEU A 87 -0.01 2.89 -10.12
C LEU A 87 -0.49 2.59 -8.71
N ILE A 88 -1.16 1.45 -8.52
CA ILE A 88 -1.53 0.92 -7.20
C ILE A 88 -0.64 -0.29 -6.90
N ILE A 89 -0.09 -0.34 -5.69
CA ILE A 89 0.68 -1.47 -5.18
C ILE A 89 -0.01 -2.00 -3.92
N MET A 90 -0.21 -3.31 -3.89
CA MET A 90 -0.83 -3.99 -2.76
C MET A 90 0.03 -5.18 -2.34
N GLY A 91 0.12 -5.44 -1.03
CA GLY A 91 0.66 -6.71 -0.54
C GLY A 91 -0.42 -7.79 -0.55
N ALA A 92 -0.09 -8.99 -1.03
CA ALA A 92 -0.96 -10.16 -0.87
C ALA A 92 -0.99 -10.61 0.59
N THR A 93 -2.13 -11.16 1.02
CA THR A 93 -2.28 -11.76 2.36
C THR A 93 -2.19 -13.30 2.25
N PRO A 94 -1.68 -14.00 3.30
CA PRO A 94 -1.63 -15.46 3.30
C PRO A 94 -3.01 -16.10 3.29
N VAL A 95 -4.02 -15.37 3.75
CA VAL A 95 -5.40 -15.86 3.77
C VAL A 95 -5.95 -15.76 2.35
N LYS A 96 -5.79 -16.85 1.58
CA LYS A 96 -6.09 -16.91 0.14
C LYS A 96 -7.42 -16.26 -0.24
N VAL A 97 -8.49 -16.61 0.46
CA VAL A 97 -9.84 -16.09 0.17
C VAL A 97 -9.94 -14.56 0.34
N VAL A 98 -9.33 -14.01 1.39
CA VAL A 98 -9.36 -12.56 1.64
C VAL A 98 -8.43 -11.82 0.68
N ALA A 99 -7.27 -12.41 0.35
CA ALA A 99 -6.35 -11.87 -0.65
C ALA A 99 -7.00 -11.77 -2.02
N GLU A 100 -7.64 -12.87 -2.45
CA GLU A 100 -8.25 -12.98 -3.76
C GLU A 100 -9.41 -11.99 -3.89
N TRP A 101 -10.30 -11.89 -2.90
CA TRP A 101 -11.43 -10.95 -2.96
C TRP A 101 -10.97 -9.48 -3.04
N ILE A 102 -10.07 -9.06 -2.15
CA ILE A 102 -9.60 -7.65 -2.12
C ILE A 102 -8.84 -7.32 -3.40
N SER A 103 -7.91 -8.19 -3.83
CA SER A 103 -7.08 -7.94 -5.00
C SER A 103 -7.93 -7.93 -6.27
N THR A 104 -8.83 -8.90 -6.44
CA THR A 104 -9.75 -8.95 -7.58
C THR A 104 -10.65 -7.72 -7.62
N GLY A 105 -11.25 -7.36 -6.50
CA GLY A 105 -12.15 -6.20 -6.44
C GLY A 105 -11.44 -4.86 -6.70
N VAL A 106 -10.17 -4.72 -6.35
CA VAL A 106 -9.36 -3.55 -6.73
C VAL A 106 -8.99 -3.60 -8.21
N ILE A 107 -8.53 -4.74 -8.72
CA ILE A 107 -8.15 -4.92 -10.14
C ILE A 107 -9.34 -4.62 -11.07
N GLU A 108 -10.53 -5.11 -10.73
CA GLU A 108 -11.76 -4.88 -11.51
C GLU A 108 -12.17 -3.40 -11.60
N LYS A 109 -11.89 -2.62 -10.55
CA LYS A 109 -12.36 -1.23 -10.42
C LYS A 109 -11.29 -0.17 -10.69
N ALA A 110 -10.02 -0.55 -10.63
CA ALA A 110 -8.92 0.37 -10.81
C ALA A 110 -8.84 0.87 -12.25
N LYS A 111 -8.65 2.19 -12.42
CA LYS A 111 -8.41 2.83 -13.72
C LYS A 111 -6.92 2.91 -14.08
N VAL A 112 -6.06 2.40 -13.21
CA VAL A 112 -4.61 2.43 -13.34
C VAL A 112 -4.05 1.03 -13.05
N PRO A 113 -2.84 0.71 -13.53
CA PRO A 113 -2.26 -0.60 -13.29
C PRO A 113 -2.16 -0.93 -11.79
N VAL A 114 -2.37 -2.20 -11.46
CA VAL A 114 -2.28 -2.74 -10.11
C VAL A 114 -1.17 -3.77 -10.05
N ILE A 115 -0.26 -3.62 -9.09
CA ILE A 115 0.80 -4.60 -8.79
C ILE A 115 0.49 -5.25 -7.45
N ILE A 116 0.50 -6.58 -7.45
CA ILE A 116 0.38 -7.38 -6.22
C ILE A 116 1.77 -7.90 -5.85
N ILE A 117 2.24 -7.57 -4.65
CA ILE A 117 3.45 -8.14 -4.05
C ILE A 117 3.07 -9.46 -3.38
N PRO A 118 3.59 -10.61 -3.82
CA PRO A 118 3.24 -11.91 -3.22
C PRO A 118 3.60 -11.97 -1.73
N TYR A 119 2.85 -12.75 -0.94
CA TYR A 119 3.11 -12.89 0.49
C TYR A 119 4.46 -13.54 0.82
N GLU A 120 4.98 -14.34 -0.11
CA GLU A 120 6.30 -14.99 0.00
C GLU A 120 7.44 -14.11 -0.51
N PHE A 121 7.13 -12.88 -0.94
CA PHE A 121 8.15 -11.91 -1.31
C PHE A 121 9.00 -11.58 -0.07
N ASN A 122 10.30 -11.88 -0.13
CA ASN A 122 11.26 -11.88 0.99
C ASN A 122 11.10 -12.99 2.05
N LYS A 123 10.38 -14.09 1.75
CA LYS A 123 10.46 -15.32 2.53
C LYS A 123 11.31 -16.35 1.81
N THR A 124 12.61 -16.31 1.99
CA THR A 124 13.44 -17.50 1.74
C THR A 124 14.81 -17.37 2.40
N PRO A 125 15.34 -18.46 2.97
CA PRO A 125 14.72 -19.42 3.89
C PRO A 125 14.78 -18.95 5.36
#